data_AF-A0A2H4VGG6-F1
#
_entry.id   AF-A0A2H4VGG6-F1
#
_cell.length_a   1.000
_cell.length_b   1.000
_cell.length_c   1.000
_cell.angle_alpha   90.00
_cell.angle_beta   90.00
_cell.angle_gamma   90.00
#
_symmetry.space_group_name_H-M   'P 1'
#
loop_
_entity.id
_entity.type
_entity.pdbx_description
1 polymer ?
#
loop_
_entity_poly.entity_id
_entity_poly.type
_entity_poly.pdbx_seq_one_letter_code
_entity_poly.pdbx_strand_id
1 'polypeptide(L)'
;MIATLNGDAGYEGVRSFAIATTKITNNVVQYWLDRQSLYAPGAMKAAYGTFFTALMMIYCHNIMADSAASELNVTWSQTHPIVVSVGDDAYQTYLTLECDHSMGMTVMGSLKNTILFNYSCYSIISPLEYAVMDNLGESQFSTTNSSFNSVLMDLVYDYFNNMSLEGFIQNGYLKIKTKLTWI
;
A
#
# COMPACT_ATOMS: atom_id res chain seq x y z
N MET A 1 14.62 2.68 16.18
CA MET A 1 15.74 1.84 16.67
C MET A 1 15.14 0.53 17.13
N ILE A 2 14.97 -0.45 16.23
CA ILE A 2 14.54 -1.81 16.59
C ILE A 2 15.37 -2.80 15.79
N ALA A 3 16.54 -3.06 16.36
CA ALA A 3 17.33 -4.29 16.33
C ALA A 3 18.56 -3.91 17.15
N THR A 4 18.48 -4.07 18.48
CA THR A 4 19.72 -4.00 19.28
C THR A 4 20.58 -5.16 18.81
N LEU A 5 21.86 -4.87 18.56
CA LEU A 5 22.91 -5.77 18.07
C LEU A 5 23.14 -7.06 18.93
N ASN A 6 22.24 -7.39 19.87
CA ASN A 6 22.34 -8.53 20.80
C ASN A 6 21.00 -9.03 21.41
N GLY A 7 19.81 -8.82 20.81
CA GLY A 7 18.57 -9.21 21.50
C GLY A 7 17.36 -9.44 20.60
N ASP A 8 16.64 -10.53 20.91
CA ASP A 8 15.28 -10.86 20.48
C ASP A 8 14.39 -9.60 20.38
N ALA A 9 13.68 -9.44 19.26
CA ALA A 9 12.74 -8.34 19.06
C ALA A 9 11.54 -8.41 20.04
N GLY A 10 11.41 -9.53 20.76
CA GLY A 10 10.35 -9.77 21.73
C GLY A 10 9.03 -10.16 21.07
N TYR A 11 9.06 -10.59 19.80
CA TYR A 11 7.95 -11.15 19.06
C TYR A 11 8.44 -12.08 17.93
N GLU A 12 7.68 -13.13 17.62
CA GLU A 12 7.97 -14.05 16.51
C GLU A 12 7.33 -13.59 15.19
N GLY A 13 6.17 -12.94 15.30
CA GLY A 13 5.47 -12.32 14.19
C GLY A 13 4.28 -11.51 14.70
N VAL A 14 3.87 -10.52 13.93
CA VAL A 14 2.73 -9.66 14.22
C VAL A 14 1.94 -9.41 12.95
N ARG A 15 0.61 -9.45 13.06
CA ARG A 15 -0.28 -8.98 12.01
C ARG A 15 -1.27 -8.00 12.61
N SER A 16 -1.33 -6.81 12.03
CA SER A 16 -2.25 -5.76 12.44
C SER A 16 -3.20 -5.40 11.31
N PHE A 17 -4.39 -4.94 11.68
CA PHE A 17 -5.45 -4.56 10.74
C PHE A 17 -5.84 -3.11 10.95
N ALA A 18 -5.94 -2.35 9.87
CA ALA A 18 -6.66 -1.08 9.85
C ALA A 18 -8.03 -1.32 9.21
N ILE A 19 -9.08 -1.00 9.95
CA ILE A 19 -10.48 -1.13 9.50
C ILE A 19 -11.09 0.25 9.48
N ALA A 20 -11.54 0.69 8.30
CA ALA A 20 -12.12 2.01 8.10
C ALA A 20 -13.55 1.88 7.55
N THR A 21 -14.53 2.37 8.28
CA THR A 21 -15.93 2.48 7.80
C THR A 21 -16.25 3.87 7.26
N THR A 22 -15.35 4.81 7.45
CA THR A 22 -15.43 6.19 6.95
C THR A 22 -14.08 6.59 6.36
N LYS A 23 -14.10 7.63 5.52
CA LYS A 23 -12.89 8.24 4.98
C LYS A 23 -11.89 8.57 6.10
N ILE A 24 -10.62 8.21 5.88
CA ILE A 24 -9.52 8.56 6.78
C ILE A 24 -9.07 9.99 6.47
N THR A 25 -9.04 10.83 7.50
CA THR A 25 -8.67 12.25 7.37
C THR A 25 -7.31 12.50 8.01
N ASN A 26 -6.71 13.67 7.71
CA ASN A 26 -5.44 14.11 8.31
C ASN A 26 -5.51 14.07 9.84
N ASN A 27 -6.67 14.39 10.44
CA ASN A 27 -6.86 14.34 11.89
C ASN A 27 -6.74 12.92 12.45
N VAL A 28 -7.25 11.91 11.73
CA VAL A 28 -7.13 10.50 12.14
C VAL A 28 -5.67 10.05 12.05
N VAL A 29 -4.98 10.40 10.96
CA VAL A 29 -3.55 10.08 10.81
C VAL A 29 -2.72 10.75 11.90
N GLN A 30 -2.91 12.06 12.13
CA GLN A 30 -2.20 12.81 13.16
C GLN A 30 -2.44 12.24 14.55
N TYR A 31 -3.69 11.86 14.85
CA TYR A 31 -4.05 11.23 16.13
C TYR A 31 -3.19 9.98 16.42
N TRP A 32 -2.93 9.15 15.41
CA TRP A 32 -2.12 7.95 15.59
C TRP A 32 -0.62 8.26 15.58
N LEU A 33 -0.17 9.20 14.74
CA LEU A 33 1.21 9.70 14.73
C LEU A 33 1.63 10.23 16.11
N ASP A 34 0.78 11.04 16.75
CA ASP A 34 1.06 11.63 18.07
C ASP A 34 1.19 10.59 19.19
N ARG A 35 0.70 9.36 18.95
CA ARG A 35 0.77 8.24 19.90
C ARG A 35 1.97 7.35 19.71
N GLN A 36 2.80 7.60 18.68
CA GLN A 36 3.95 6.76 18.37
C GLN A 36 4.84 6.51 19.59
N SER A 37 5.05 7.51 20.45
CA SER A 37 5.91 7.42 21.64
C SER A 37 5.31 6.61 22.80
N LEU A 38 4.00 6.33 22.79
CA LEU A 38 3.32 5.55 23.82
C LEU A 38 3.59 4.04 23.71
N TYR A 39 4.07 3.58 22.57
CA TYR A 39 4.33 2.17 22.30
C TYR A 39 5.79 1.83 22.64
N ALA A 40 5.94 0.98 23.66
CA ALA A 40 7.24 0.47 24.09
C ALA A 40 7.94 -0.33 22.96
N PRO A 41 9.28 -0.26 22.84
CA PRO A 41 10.02 -1.09 21.89
C PRO A 41 9.70 -2.58 22.00
N GLY A 42 9.77 -3.29 20.87
CA GLY A 42 9.42 -4.71 20.74
C GLY A 42 8.01 -4.92 20.17
N ALA A 43 7.31 -5.97 20.60
CA ALA A 43 6.00 -6.39 20.07
C ALA A 43 4.97 -5.25 19.96
N MET A 44 4.90 -4.37 20.96
CA MET A 44 3.94 -3.26 20.98
C MET A 44 4.27 -2.20 19.92
N LYS A 45 5.55 -1.89 19.71
CA LYS A 45 5.97 -0.96 18.66
C LYS A 45 5.79 -1.56 17.27
N ALA A 46 6.00 -2.87 17.13
CA ALA A 46 5.75 -3.60 15.89
C ALA A 46 4.27 -3.66 15.54
N ALA A 47 3.40 -3.95 16.51
CA ALA A 47 1.95 -3.87 16.34
C ALA A 47 1.49 -2.46 15.93
N TYR A 48 2.01 -1.42 16.58
CA TYR A 48 1.74 -0.04 16.18
C TYR A 48 2.21 0.26 14.75
N GLY A 49 3.45 -0.11 14.41
CA GLY A 49 4.03 0.14 13.09
C GLY A 49 3.21 -0.50 11.98
N THR A 50 2.95 -1.81 12.10
CA THR A 50 2.13 -2.57 11.15
C THR A 50 0.70 -2.03 11.03
N PHE A 51 0.05 -1.68 12.15
CA PHE A 51 -1.26 -1.02 12.14
C PHE A 51 -1.21 0.33 11.40
N PHE A 52 -0.24 1.16 11.74
CA PHE A 52 -0.16 2.51 11.21
C PHE A 52 0.15 2.50 9.71
N THR A 53 0.94 1.55 9.23
CA THR A 53 1.15 1.30 7.80
C THR A 53 -0.15 0.92 7.09
N ALA A 54 -0.90 -0.03 7.65
CA ALA A 54 -2.21 -0.39 7.09
C ALA A 54 -3.15 0.83 7.02
N LEU A 55 -3.14 1.69 8.05
CA LEU A 55 -3.90 2.94 8.07
C LEU A 55 -3.42 3.93 6.99
N MET A 56 -2.11 4.05 6.80
CA MET A 56 -1.51 4.93 5.78
C MET A 56 -1.88 4.50 4.36
N MET A 57 -1.99 3.20 4.09
CA MET A 57 -2.47 2.71 2.79
C MET A 57 -3.90 3.21 2.50
N ILE A 58 -4.81 3.08 3.47
CA ILE A 58 -6.19 3.58 3.33
C ILE A 58 -6.21 5.10 3.14
N TYR A 59 -5.43 5.83 3.94
CA TYR A 59 -5.34 7.28 3.88
C TYR A 59 -4.82 7.80 2.54
N CYS A 60 -3.70 7.26 2.05
CA CYS A 60 -3.13 7.66 0.77
C CYS A 60 -4.08 7.36 -0.38
N HIS A 61 -4.78 6.22 -0.33
CA HIS A 61 -5.81 5.90 -1.31
C HIS A 61 -6.97 6.92 -1.27
N ASN A 62 -7.42 7.36 -0.09
CA ASN A 62 -8.43 8.41 0.03
C ASN A 62 -7.97 9.77 -0.52
N ILE A 63 -6.69 10.14 -0.38
CA ILE A 63 -6.13 11.35 -1.01
C ILE A 63 -6.19 11.25 -2.53
N MET A 64 -5.77 10.10 -3.09
CA MET A 64 -5.80 9.89 -4.53
C MET A 64 -7.24 9.90 -5.08
N ALA A 65 -8.19 9.34 -4.33
CA ALA A 65 -9.60 9.41 -4.66
C ALA A 65 -10.13 10.87 -4.65
N ASP A 66 -9.74 11.71 -3.69
CA ASP A 66 -10.10 13.13 -3.71
C ASP A 66 -9.56 13.87 -4.93
N SER A 67 -8.29 13.63 -5.29
CA SER A 67 -7.67 14.24 -6.47
C SER A 67 -8.41 13.83 -7.74
N ALA A 68 -8.64 12.53 -7.93
CA ALA A 68 -9.36 12.00 -9.08
C ALA A 68 -10.80 12.51 -9.15
N ALA A 69 -11.48 12.64 -8.00
CA ALA A 69 -12.84 13.16 -7.94
C ALA A 69 -12.93 14.62 -8.39
N SER A 70 -11.98 15.44 -7.94
CA SER A 70 -11.86 16.84 -8.35
C SER A 70 -11.60 16.97 -9.86
N GLU A 71 -10.67 16.18 -10.41
CA GLU A 71 -10.31 16.21 -11.83
C GLU A 71 -11.46 15.75 -12.74
N LEU A 72 -12.20 14.74 -12.32
CA LEU A 72 -13.25 14.10 -13.11
C LEU A 72 -14.65 14.64 -12.83
N ASN A 73 -14.77 15.65 -11.96
CA ASN A 73 -16.04 16.24 -11.52
C ASN A 73 -17.05 15.15 -11.09
N VAL A 74 -16.59 14.24 -10.23
CA VAL A 74 -17.43 13.21 -9.60
C VAL A 74 -17.44 13.42 -8.09
N THR A 75 -18.43 12.84 -7.42
CA THR A 75 -18.47 12.79 -5.95
C THR A 75 -18.34 11.34 -5.51
N TRP A 76 -17.66 11.10 -4.40
CA TRP A 76 -17.52 9.75 -3.85
C TRP A 76 -17.73 9.75 -2.35
N SER A 77 -18.09 8.59 -1.81
CA SER A 77 -18.21 8.38 -0.37
C SER A 77 -17.84 6.94 0.00
N GLN A 78 -17.36 6.77 1.23
CA GLN A 78 -17.10 5.47 1.81
C GLN A 78 -18.43 4.83 2.22
N THR A 79 -18.78 3.71 1.60
CA THR A 79 -20.07 3.02 1.81
C THR A 79 -19.92 1.61 2.35
N HIS A 80 -18.76 1.00 2.16
CA HIS A 80 -18.41 -0.30 2.71
C HIS A 80 -17.11 -0.21 3.51
N PRO A 81 -16.92 -1.08 4.52
CA PRO A 81 -15.66 -1.13 5.27
C PRO A 81 -14.47 -1.45 4.36
N ILE A 82 -13.35 -0.76 4.58
CA ILE A 82 -12.04 -1.11 4.04
C ILE A 82 -11.29 -1.86 5.13
N VAL A 83 -10.60 -2.93 4.75
CA VAL A 83 -9.72 -3.68 5.64
C VAL A 83 -8.37 -3.80 4.95
N VAL A 84 -7.32 -3.31 5.60
CA VAL A 84 -5.93 -3.50 5.17
C VAL A 84 -5.19 -4.17 6.30
N SER A 85 -4.33 -5.14 5.98
CA SER A 85 -3.48 -5.79 6.97
C SER A 85 -2.02 -5.68 6.60
N VAL A 86 -1.16 -5.62 7.61
CA VAL A 86 0.29 -5.75 7.45
C VAL A 86 0.75 -6.85 8.38
N GLY A 87 1.42 -7.84 7.79
CA GLY A 87 2.10 -8.92 8.50
C GLY A 87 3.60 -8.70 8.50
N ASP A 88 4.23 -8.97 9.63
CA ASP A 88 5.67 -8.92 9.83
C ASP A 88 6.08 -10.14 10.65
N ASP A 89 6.99 -10.96 10.12
CA ASP A 89 7.53 -12.14 10.79
C ASP A 89 9.02 -12.30 10.44
N ALA A 90 9.66 -13.32 11.03
CA ALA A 90 11.09 -13.58 10.84
C ALA A 90 11.52 -13.82 9.37
N TYR A 91 10.59 -14.05 8.46
CA TYR A 91 10.86 -14.38 7.06
C TYR A 91 10.42 -13.28 6.10
N GLN A 92 9.36 -12.55 6.41
CA GLN A 92 8.76 -11.59 5.49
C GLN A 92 7.94 -10.52 6.19
N THR A 93 7.90 -9.37 5.54
CA THR A 93 6.93 -8.31 5.79
C THR A 93 6.08 -8.15 4.54
N TYR A 94 4.76 -8.06 4.66
CA TYR A 94 3.85 -7.90 3.53
C TYR A 94 2.62 -7.07 3.92
N LEU A 95 2.01 -6.44 2.92
CA LEU A 95 0.74 -5.74 3.03
C LEU A 95 -0.30 -6.45 2.16
N THR A 96 -1.51 -6.56 2.68
CA THR A 96 -2.65 -7.11 1.96
C THR A 96 -3.85 -6.19 2.08
N LEU A 97 -4.51 -5.97 0.95
CA LEU A 97 -5.86 -5.44 0.91
C LEU A 97 -6.81 -6.60 1.19
N GLU A 98 -7.39 -6.62 2.38
CA GLU A 98 -8.40 -7.61 2.81
C GLU A 98 -9.81 -7.14 2.38
N CYS A 99 -9.90 -6.49 1.22
CA CYS A 99 -11.11 -5.94 0.63
C CYS A 99 -11.00 -5.93 -0.90
N ASP A 100 -12.09 -5.59 -1.59
CA ASP A 100 -12.03 -5.38 -3.03
C ASP A 100 -11.23 -4.11 -3.39
N HIS A 101 -10.80 -4.01 -4.65
CA HIS A 101 -10.09 -2.84 -5.15
C HIS A 101 -10.99 -1.59 -5.30
N SER A 102 -12.32 -1.74 -5.14
CA SER A 102 -13.19 -0.57 -4.99
C SER A 102 -12.93 0.17 -3.69
N MET A 103 -12.24 -0.47 -2.74
CA MET A 103 -11.89 0.08 -1.45
C MET A 103 -13.13 0.68 -0.78
N GLY A 104 -14.28 0.00 -0.93
CA GLY A 104 -15.58 0.37 -0.38
C GLY A 104 -16.16 1.72 -0.83
N MET A 105 -15.65 2.30 -1.92
CA MET A 105 -16.11 3.58 -2.44
C MET A 105 -17.37 3.43 -3.30
N THR A 106 -18.35 4.31 -3.10
CA THR A 106 -19.44 4.56 -4.06
C THR A 106 -19.22 5.93 -4.69
N VAL A 107 -19.29 5.98 -6.03
CA VAL A 107 -19.04 7.18 -6.84
C VAL A 107 -20.28 7.58 -7.64
N MET A 108 -20.60 8.87 -7.65
CA MET A 108 -21.70 9.47 -8.39
C MET A 108 -21.17 10.51 -9.38
N GLY A 109 -21.56 10.37 -10.65
CA GLY A 109 -21.13 11.23 -11.74
C GLY A 109 -21.64 10.71 -13.08
N SER A 110 -21.11 11.26 -14.18
CA SER A 110 -21.39 10.70 -15.51
C SER A 110 -20.74 9.32 -15.65
N LEU A 111 -21.36 8.42 -16.43
CA LEU A 111 -20.86 7.05 -16.63
C LEU A 111 -19.38 7.03 -17.05
N LYS A 112 -19.01 7.90 -17.99
CA LYS A 112 -17.62 8.03 -18.47
C LYS A 112 -16.66 8.39 -17.32
N ASN A 113 -17.02 9.39 -16.52
CA ASN A 113 -16.15 9.89 -15.46
C ASN A 113 -16.07 8.90 -14.29
N THR A 114 -17.16 8.23 -13.96
CA THR A 114 -17.19 7.15 -12.97
C THR A 114 -16.27 5.98 -13.36
N ILE A 115 -16.30 5.56 -14.64
CA ILE A 115 -15.40 4.50 -15.13
C ILE A 115 -13.94 4.95 -15.01
N LEU A 116 -13.63 6.19 -15.41
CA LEU A 116 -12.27 6.72 -15.37
C LEU A 116 -11.78 6.90 -13.92
N PHE A 117 -12.65 7.33 -13.01
CA PHE A 117 -12.36 7.45 -11.58
C PHE A 117 -11.99 6.10 -10.97
N ASN A 118 -12.81 5.08 -11.22
CA ASN A 118 -12.55 3.73 -10.74
C ASN A 118 -11.23 3.19 -11.29
N TYR A 119 -10.96 3.38 -12.58
CA TYR A 119 -9.69 2.99 -13.19
C TYR A 119 -8.49 3.66 -12.50
N SER A 120 -8.54 4.98 -12.29
CA SER A 120 -7.48 5.71 -11.60
C SER A 120 -7.23 5.16 -10.19
N CYS A 121 -8.30 4.94 -9.42
CA CYS A 121 -8.18 4.40 -8.06
C CYS A 121 -7.62 2.97 -8.03
N TYR A 122 -7.98 2.10 -9.00
CA TYR A 122 -7.46 0.74 -9.05
C TYR A 122 -6.00 0.70 -9.47
N SER A 123 -5.64 1.53 -10.46
CA SER A 123 -4.28 1.56 -11.02
C SER A 123 -3.23 2.10 -10.04
N ILE A 124 -3.64 2.94 -9.08
CA ILE A 124 -2.73 3.54 -8.10
C ILE A 124 -2.48 2.67 -6.87
N ILE A 125 -3.18 1.54 -6.72
CA ILE A 125 -3.01 0.64 -5.58
C ILE A 125 -1.56 0.14 -5.50
N SER A 126 -1.03 -0.52 -6.54
CA SER A 126 0.32 -1.09 -6.48
C SER A 126 1.45 -0.06 -6.27
N PRO A 127 1.40 1.16 -6.86
CA PRO A 127 2.32 2.23 -6.51
C PRO A 127 2.19 2.69 -5.06
N LEU A 128 0.97 2.73 -4.49
CA LEU A 128 0.76 3.08 -3.08
C LEU A 128 1.25 1.99 -2.14
N GLU A 129 1.03 0.72 -2.45
CA GLU A 129 1.56 -0.41 -1.68
C GLU A 129 3.09 -0.30 -1.60
N TYR A 130 3.75 -0.08 -2.73
CA TYR A 130 5.20 0.16 -2.76
C TYR A 130 5.59 1.38 -1.92
N ALA A 131 4.96 2.54 -2.14
CA ALA A 131 5.34 3.77 -1.45
C ALA A 131 5.13 3.68 0.07
N VAL A 132 4.03 3.10 0.53
CA VAL A 132 3.72 2.96 1.96
C VAL A 132 4.65 1.95 2.63
N MET A 133 4.97 0.84 1.94
CA MET A 133 5.89 -0.18 2.47
C MET A 133 7.37 0.24 2.40
N ASP A 134 7.77 1.05 1.42
CA ASP A 134 9.12 1.63 1.36
C ASP A 134 9.33 2.65 2.49
N ASN A 135 8.33 3.48 2.76
CA ASN A 135 8.35 4.46 3.86
C ASN A 135 8.31 3.82 5.26
N LEU A 136 7.95 2.54 5.37
CA LEU A 136 8.06 1.76 6.61
C LEU A 136 9.53 1.63 7.06
N GLY A 137 10.47 1.73 6.11
CA GLY A 137 11.90 1.73 6.34
C GLY A 137 12.40 0.38 6.86
N GLU A 138 13.18 -0.31 6.02
CA GLU A 138 13.98 -1.51 6.35
C GLU A 138 14.68 -1.43 7.72
N SER A 139 15.02 -0.23 8.21
CA SER A 139 15.66 -0.02 9.51
C SER A 139 14.79 -0.21 10.77
N GLN A 140 13.47 -0.39 10.64
CA GLN A 140 12.58 -0.55 11.79
C GLN A 140 12.16 -2.00 12.07
N PHE A 141 12.22 -2.92 11.09
CA PHE A 141 11.63 -4.25 11.23
C PHE A 141 12.42 -5.42 10.60
N SER A 142 13.35 -5.21 9.66
CA SER A 142 14.07 -6.32 9.00
C SER A 142 15.58 -6.25 9.18
N THR A 143 16.18 -7.37 9.61
CA THR A 143 17.63 -7.62 9.59
C THR A 143 18.11 -8.19 8.25
N THR A 144 17.24 -8.27 7.24
CA THR A 144 17.57 -8.74 5.90
C THR A 144 17.38 -7.61 4.89
N ASN A 145 18.30 -7.48 3.92
CA ASN A 145 18.25 -6.49 2.83
C ASN A 145 17.08 -6.81 1.87
N SER A 146 15.84 -6.61 2.29
CA SER A 146 14.64 -7.06 1.60
C SER A 146 13.88 -5.88 1.02
N SER A 147 14.43 -5.24 0.00
CA SER A 147 13.75 -4.17 -0.75
C SER A 147 12.31 -4.59 -1.07
N PHE A 148 11.31 -3.85 -0.56
CA PHE A 148 9.92 -4.06 -0.94
C PHE A 148 9.79 -3.93 -2.44
N ASN A 149 9.18 -4.94 -3.06
CA ASN A 149 9.10 -5.05 -4.51
C ASN A 149 7.63 -5.05 -4.94
N SER A 150 7.34 -4.32 -6.02
CA SER A 150 6.06 -4.32 -6.70
C SER A 150 6.34 -4.59 -8.17
N VAL A 151 5.70 -5.61 -8.75
CA VAL A 151 5.88 -5.99 -10.16
C VAL A 151 5.65 -4.81 -11.10
N LEU A 152 4.68 -3.94 -10.77
CA LEU A 152 4.43 -2.74 -11.56
C LEU A 152 5.58 -1.73 -11.44
N MET A 153 6.10 -1.52 -10.24
CA MET A 153 7.21 -0.59 -10.00
C MET A 153 8.51 -1.09 -10.63
N ASP A 154 8.76 -2.40 -10.61
CA ASP A 154 9.87 -3.04 -11.32
C ASP A 154 9.76 -2.82 -12.83
N LEU A 155 8.58 -3.03 -13.43
CA LEU A 155 8.37 -2.75 -14.86
C LEU A 155 8.57 -1.28 -15.20
N VAL A 156 8.15 -0.36 -14.32
CA VAL A 156 8.35 1.08 -14.49
C VAL A 156 9.84 1.43 -14.36
N TYR A 157 10.54 0.87 -13.38
CA TYR A 157 11.98 1.04 -13.20
C TYR A 157 12.75 0.54 -14.44
N ASP A 158 12.41 -0.64 -14.93
CA ASP A 158 13.00 -1.23 -16.13
C ASP A 158 12.81 -0.33 -17.35
N TYR A 159 11.60 0.20 -17.54
CA TYR A 159 11.29 1.15 -18.60
C TYR A 159 12.15 2.42 -18.53
N PHE A 160 12.26 3.04 -17.34
CA PHE A 160 13.07 4.25 -17.16
C PHE A 160 14.58 4.01 -17.27
N ASN A 161 15.05 2.78 -17.04
CA ASN A 161 16.44 2.37 -17.23
C ASN A 161 16.75 1.90 -18.66
N ASN A 162 15.88 2.21 -19.63
CA ASN A 162 16.02 1.83 -21.03
C ASN A 162 16.07 0.31 -21.28
N MET A 163 15.54 -0.50 -20.35
CA MET A 163 15.33 -1.92 -20.62
C MET A 163 14.10 -2.10 -21.52
N SER A 164 14.20 -3.03 -22.47
CA SER A 164 13.09 -3.29 -23.40
C SER A 164 11.97 -4.03 -22.68
N LEU A 165 10.76 -3.48 -22.70
CA LEU A 165 9.56 -4.21 -22.30
C LEU A 165 8.95 -4.93 -23.52
N GLU A 166 8.51 -6.17 -23.33
CA GLU A 166 7.78 -6.95 -24.32
C GLU A 166 6.29 -7.01 -23.92
N GLY A 167 5.43 -6.49 -24.79
CA GLY A 167 3.98 -6.58 -24.67
C GLY A 167 3.40 -7.52 -25.72
N PHE A 168 2.57 -8.48 -25.33
CA PHE A 168 1.88 -9.39 -26.26
C PHE A 168 0.49 -9.75 -25.75
N ILE A 169 -0.41 -10.05 -26.68
CA ILE A 169 -1.77 -10.51 -26.36
C ILE A 169 -1.77 -12.04 -26.36
N GLN A 170 -2.18 -12.64 -25.25
CA GLN A 170 -2.36 -14.08 -25.15
C GLN A 170 -3.71 -14.38 -24.50
N ASN A 171 -4.55 -15.17 -25.17
CA ASN A 171 -5.89 -15.54 -24.71
C ASN A 171 -6.79 -14.33 -24.37
N GLY A 172 -6.65 -13.23 -25.12
CA GLY A 172 -7.42 -12.00 -24.89
C GLY A 172 -6.86 -11.09 -23.78
N TYR A 173 -5.78 -11.48 -23.12
CA TYR A 173 -5.13 -10.67 -22.09
C TYR A 173 -3.87 -10.00 -22.63
N LEU A 174 -3.70 -8.71 -22.34
CA LEU A 174 -2.43 -8.01 -22.52
C LEU A 174 -1.47 -8.49 -21.43
N LYS A 175 -0.32 -9.03 -21.84
CA LYS A 175 0.79 -9.40 -20.95
C LYS A 175 1.97 -8.49 -21.26
N ILE A 176 2.55 -7.92 -20.21
CA ILE A 176 3.74 -7.07 -20.28
C ILE A 176 4.80 -7.71 -19.39
N LYS A 177 6.02 -7.84 -19.89
CA LYS A 177 7.18 -8.36 -19.15
C LYS A 177 8.46 -7.66 -19.60
N THR A 178 9.50 -7.72 -18.78
CA THR A 178 10.85 -7.31 -19.19
C THR A 178 11.42 -8.30 -20.21
N LYS A 179 12.00 -7.80 -21.31
CA LYS A 179 12.64 -8.61 -22.35
C LYS A 179 14.04 -9.00 -21.89
N LEU A 180 14.22 -10.28 -21.54
CA LEU A 180 15.55 -10.83 -21.26
C LEU A 180 16.34 -10.96 -22.57
N THR A 181 17.36 -10.12 -22.74
CA THR A 181 18.41 -10.35 -23.75
C THR A 181 19.47 -11.25 -23.14
N TRP A 182 19.47 -12.52 -23.54
CA TRP A 182 20.61 -13.41 -23.30
C TRP A 182 21.83 -12.85 -24.04
N ILE A 183 22.92 -12.60 -23.31
CA ILE A 183 24.27 -12.39 -23.88
C ILE A 183 24.90 -13.76 -24.09
#